data_AF-A0A956EMP6-F1
#
_entry.id   AF-A0A956EMP6-F1
#
_cell.length_a   1.000
_cell.length_b   1.000
_cell.length_c   1.000
_cell.angle_alpha   90.00
_cell.angle_beta   90.00
_cell.angle_gamma   90.00
#
_symmetry.space_group_name_H-M   'P 1'
#
loop_
_entity.id
_entity.type
_entity.pdbx_description
1 polymer ?
#
loop_
_entity_poly.entity_id
_entity_poly.type
_entity_poly.pdbx_seq_one_letter_code
_entity_poly.pdbx_strand_id
1 'polypeptide(L)'
;MSRAVLRLLEVVCAQLGAADARLEIGGLDPDDPHLIWVNLGNAERVVVVFDQPPAEPLELQERLVALLNTFAETLSGVEPEETMQRHAPPDRRLEQVLDSLRSRSGAAVALVVDQQSPMIWSQSGLGGGYDRDLLLDALETSRACEELSLSLVQLLPLDDEELGARLGDAFKQANITSRQRLRELTTRVERTRGEIGGDSVERALSAAALVEIVGQQPARSERFQLPLEQGGALLGRRISGIYWVALAVDANWSELHTESALRDLLSGIERLVL
;
A
#
# COMPACT_ATOMS: atom_id res chain seq x y z
N MET A 1 14.98 -26.03 -2.53
CA MET A 1 13.55 -26.37 -2.46
C MET A 1 13.23 -27.01 -1.12
N SER A 2 12.17 -26.58 -0.44
CA SER A 2 11.75 -27.18 0.82
C SER A 2 11.10 -28.55 0.59
N ARG A 3 11.13 -29.42 1.60
CA ARG A 3 10.51 -30.75 1.55
C ARG A 3 8.98 -30.67 1.34
N ALA A 4 8.36 -29.60 1.81
CA ALA A 4 6.93 -29.34 1.65
C ALA A 4 6.56 -29.05 0.18
N VAL A 5 7.39 -28.28 -0.53
CA VAL A 5 7.19 -27.99 -1.96
C VAL A 5 7.31 -29.26 -2.80
N LEU A 6 8.31 -30.10 -2.54
CA LEU A 6 8.44 -31.40 -3.24
C LEU A 6 7.20 -32.27 -3.03
N ARG A 7 6.68 -32.30 -1.79
CA ARG A 7 5.47 -33.07 -1.48
C ARG A 7 4.22 -32.52 -2.15
N LEU A 8 4.10 -31.19 -2.27
CA LEU A 8 3.03 -30.56 -3.03
C LEU A 8 3.09 -30.99 -4.50
N LEU A 9 4.27 -30.91 -5.14
CA LEU A 9 4.42 -31.27 -6.55
C LEU A 9 4.07 -32.75 -6.79
N GLU A 10 4.47 -33.65 -5.88
CA GLU A 10 4.04 -35.06 -5.92
C GLU A 10 2.52 -35.21 -5.86
N VAL A 11 1.84 -34.44 -5.00
CA VAL A 11 0.38 -34.46 -4.87
C VAL A 11 -0.28 -33.90 -6.13
N VAL A 12 0.26 -32.81 -6.69
CA VAL A 12 -0.23 -32.22 -7.95
C VAL A 12 -0.14 -33.23 -9.09
N CYS A 13 1.01 -33.91 -9.24
CA CYS A 13 1.15 -34.98 -10.25
C CYS A 13 0.09 -36.07 -10.06
N ALA A 14 -0.05 -36.58 -8.84
CA ALA A 14 -0.96 -37.68 -8.54
C ALA A 14 -2.43 -37.30 -8.73
N GLN A 15 -2.83 -36.09 -8.35
CA GLN A 15 -4.23 -35.65 -8.40
C GLN A 15 -4.69 -35.24 -9.80
N LEU A 16 -3.78 -34.72 -10.61
CA LEU A 16 -4.09 -34.28 -11.97
C LEU A 16 -3.75 -35.33 -13.03
N GLY A 17 -3.10 -36.44 -12.66
CA GLY A 17 -2.68 -37.49 -13.60
C GLY A 17 -1.57 -37.01 -14.54
N ALA A 18 -0.69 -36.14 -14.04
CA ALA A 18 0.39 -35.54 -14.82
C ALA A 18 1.66 -36.40 -14.78
N ALA A 19 2.49 -36.25 -15.80
CA ALA A 19 3.78 -36.93 -15.92
C ALA A 19 4.83 -36.28 -15.00
N ASP A 20 4.80 -34.94 -14.90
CA ASP A 20 5.71 -34.16 -14.07
C ASP A 20 5.02 -32.88 -13.55
N ALA A 21 5.53 -32.34 -12.45
CA ALA A 21 5.14 -31.04 -11.94
C ALA A 21 6.36 -30.36 -11.37
N ARG A 22 6.56 -29.10 -11.77
CA ARG A 22 7.73 -28.32 -11.40
C ARG A 22 7.36 -26.89 -11.05
N LEU A 23 8.22 -26.28 -10.25
CA LEU A 23 8.16 -24.86 -9.96
C LEU A 23 9.15 -24.15 -10.89
N GLU A 24 8.66 -23.22 -11.69
CA GLU A 24 9.49 -22.36 -12.54
C GLU A 24 9.53 -20.95 -11.97
N ILE A 25 10.65 -20.26 -12.20
CA ILE A 25 10.89 -18.88 -11.78
C ILE A 25 11.29 -18.07 -13.02
N GLY A 26 10.49 -17.05 -13.33
CA GLY A 26 10.67 -16.18 -14.50
C GLY A 26 10.28 -16.84 -15.83
N GLY A 27 10.59 -16.13 -16.91
CA GLY A 27 10.35 -16.55 -18.30
C GLY A 27 9.04 -16.02 -18.89
N LEU A 28 8.87 -16.21 -20.20
CA LEU A 28 7.62 -15.95 -20.91
C LEU A 28 6.57 -17.01 -20.56
N ASP A 29 5.30 -16.69 -20.73
CA ASP A 29 4.21 -17.65 -20.53
C ASP A 29 4.37 -18.86 -21.45
N PRO A 30 4.36 -20.10 -20.91
CA PRO A 30 4.54 -21.28 -21.72
C PRO A 30 3.35 -21.43 -22.67
N ASP A 31 3.67 -21.48 -23.96
CA ASP A 31 2.75 -21.75 -25.06
C ASP A 31 2.98 -23.17 -25.57
N ASP A 32 2.69 -24.16 -24.71
CA ASP A 32 2.79 -25.59 -25.03
C ASP A 32 1.48 -26.29 -24.62
N PRO A 33 0.80 -26.98 -25.55
CA PRO A 33 -0.46 -27.66 -25.27
C PRO A 33 -0.34 -28.85 -24.30
N HIS A 34 0.87 -29.32 -23.98
CA HIS A 34 1.11 -30.36 -22.97
C HIS A 34 1.24 -29.80 -21.55
N LEU A 35 1.15 -28.47 -21.40
CA LEU A 35 1.36 -27.79 -20.14
C LEU A 35 0.08 -27.12 -19.67
N ILE A 36 -0.18 -27.22 -18.37
CA ILE A 36 -1.02 -26.26 -17.67
C ILE A 36 -0.17 -25.60 -16.59
N TRP A 37 -0.49 -24.35 -16.30
CA TRP A 37 0.26 -23.61 -15.30
C TRP A 37 -0.61 -22.60 -14.57
N VAL A 38 -0.17 -22.27 -13.36
CA VAL A 38 -0.78 -21.24 -12.51
C VAL A 38 0.33 -20.36 -11.98
N ASN A 39 0.14 -19.04 -12.13
CA ASN A 39 1.03 -18.04 -11.56
C ASN A 39 0.81 -17.97 -10.04
N LEU A 40 1.87 -18.11 -9.27
CA LEU A 40 1.83 -17.96 -7.82
C LEU A 40 2.11 -16.52 -7.35
N GLY A 41 2.44 -15.62 -8.28
CA GLY A 41 2.95 -14.28 -8.03
C GLY A 41 4.47 -14.21 -8.11
N ASN A 42 5.03 -12.99 -8.17
CA ASN A 42 6.50 -12.75 -8.15
C ASN A 42 7.31 -13.49 -9.23
N ALA A 43 6.72 -13.75 -10.39
CA ALA A 43 7.31 -14.53 -11.49
C ALA A 43 7.50 -16.02 -11.19
N GLU A 44 6.93 -16.55 -10.11
CA GLU A 44 6.90 -17.99 -9.86
C GLU A 44 5.63 -18.60 -10.44
N ARG A 45 5.75 -19.80 -11.01
CA ARG A 45 4.60 -20.56 -11.49
C ARG A 45 4.78 -22.03 -11.25
N VAL A 46 3.67 -22.70 -10.96
CA VAL A 46 3.61 -24.16 -10.98
C VAL A 46 3.25 -24.57 -12.38
N VAL A 47 4.10 -25.38 -12.99
CA VAL A 47 3.91 -25.94 -14.32
C VAL A 47 3.71 -27.44 -14.18
N VAL A 48 2.63 -27.93 -14.76
CA VAL A 48 2.25 -29.34 -14.75
C VAL A 48 2.35 -29.85 -16.18
N VAL A 49 3.10 -30.93 -16.36
CA VAL A 49 3.47 -31.51 -17.65
C VAL A 49 2.72 -32.81 -17.86
N PHE A 50 2.07 -32.96 -19.01
CA PHE A 50 1.37 -34.19 -19.38
C PHE A 50 2.08 -34.91 -20.53
N ASP A 51 2.03 -36.25 -20.52
CA ASP A 51 2.54 -37.07 -21.63
C ASP A 51 1.73 -36.89 -22.92
N GLN A 52 0.45 -36.52 -22.80
CA GLN A 52 -0.45 -36.18 -23.90
C GLN A 52 -1.21 -34.90 -23.55
N PRO A 53 -1.55 -34.04 -24.53
CA PRO A 53 -2.33 -32.83 -24.26
C PRO A 53 -3.64 -33.20 -23.54
N PRO A 54 -3.94 -32.58 -22.39
CA PRO A 54 -5.17 -32.89 -21.67
C PRO A 54 -6.39 -32.49 -22.50
N ALA A 55 -7.43 -33.32 -22.48
CA ALA A 55 -8.66 -33.07 -23.23
C ALA A 55 -9.42 -31.81 -22.74
N GLU A 56 -9.31 -31.52 -21.44
CA GLU A 56 -10.03 -30.44 -20.75
C GLU A 56 -9.04 -29.58 -19.94
N PRO A 57 -8.19 -28.76 -20.59
CA PRO A 57 -7.11 -28.03 -19.93
C PRO A 57 -7.62 -26.99 -18.92
N LEU A 58 -8.76 -26.34 -19.21
CA LEU A 58 -9.37 -25.33 -18.33
C LEU A 58 -9.84 -25.95 -17.00
N GLU A 59 -10.52 -27.09 -17.04
CA GLU A 59 -10.98 -27.76 -15.82
C GLU A 59 -9.82 -28.24 -14.95
N LEU A 60 -8.75 -28.74 -15.58
CA LEU A 60 -7.52 -29.10 -14.87
C LEU A 60 -6.81 -27.89 -14.27
N GLN A 61 -6.84 -26.75 -14.96
CA GLN A 61 -6.27 -25.50 -14.46
C GLN A 61 -7.06 -24.99 -13.23
N GLU A 62 -8.39 -25.04 -13.25
CA GLU A 62 -9.22 -24.70 -12.09
C GLU A 62 -8.95 -25.64 -10.90
N ARG A 63 -8.83 -26.95 -11.16
CA ARG A 63 -8.47 -27.92 -10.13
C ARG A 63 -7.07 -27.69 -9.56
N LEU A 64 -6.11 -27.29 -10.40
CA LEU A 64 -4.77 -26.90 -9.95
C LEU A 64 -4.83 -25.68 -9.03
N VAL A 65 -5.60 -24.64 -9.38
CA VAL A 65 -5.81 -23.46 -8.50
C VAL A 65 -6.41 -23.89 -7.15
N ALA A 66 -7.44 -24.74 -7.17
CA ALA A 66 -8.08 -25.21 -5.93
C ALA A 66 -7.11 -26.02 -5.04
N LEU A 67 -6.28 -26.87 -5.63
CA LEU A 67 -5.24 -27.62 -4.91
C LEU A 67 -4.21 -26.68 -4.28
N LEU A 68 -3.71 -25.71 -5.05
CA LEU A 68 -2.73 -24.74 -4.57
C LEU A 68 -3.27 -23.89 -3.42
N ASN A 69 -4.53 -23.46 -3.49
CA ASN A 69 -5.19 -22.71 -2.41
C ASN A 69 -5.36 -23.55 -1.13
N THR A 70 -5.71 -24.84 -1.26
CA THR A 70 -5.85 -25.74 -0.10
C THR A 70 -4.52 -25.95 0.61
N PHE A 71 -3.42 -26.01 -0.14
CA PHE A 71 -2.09 -26.20 0.42
C PHE A 71 -1.40 -24.89 0.81
N ALA A 72 -1.88 -23.72 0.37
CA ALA A 72 -1.33 -22.43 0.77
C ALA A 72 -1.29 -22.31 2.30
N GLU A 73 -2.38 -22.66 2.99
CA GLU A 73 -2.48 -22.65 4.45
C GLU A 73 -1.57 -23.69 5.13
N THR A 74 -1.33 -24.83 4.47
CA THR A 74 -0.48 -25.92 5.01
C THR A 74 1.01 -25.62 4.81
N LEU A 75 1.36 -24.94 3.72
CA LEU A 75 2.71 -24.44 3.44
C LEU A 75 3.07 -23.25 4.33
N SER A 76 2.07 -22.54 4.87
CA SER A 76 2.25 -21.51 5.91
C SER A 76 2.69 -22.07 7.28
N GLY A 77 2.70 -23.40 7.47
CA GLY A 77 3.07 -24.08 8.72
C GLY A 77 4.58 -24.30 8.95
N VAL A 78 5.43 -23.86 8.03
CA VAL A 78 6.89 -23.76 8.19
C VAL A 78 7.25 -22.34 7.80
N GLU A 79 7.57 -21.50 8.79
CA GLU A 79 7.89 -20.06 8.66
C GLU A 79 8.28 -19.62 7.23
N PRO A 80 7.32 -19.10 6.43
CA PRO A 80 7.59 -18.75 5.03
C PRO A 80 8.16 -17.34 4.84
N GLU A 81 8.25 -16.52 5.89
CA GLU A 81 8.51 -15.08 5.73
C GLU A 81 9.99 -14.77 5.40
N GLU A 82 10.97 -15.49 5.94
CA GLU A 82 12.36 -15.02 5.85
C GLU A 82 13.10 -15.32 4.53
N THR A 83 12.64 -16.28 3.71
CA THR A 83 13.41 -16.72 2.53
C THR A 83 12.88 -16.14 1.21
N MET A 84 11.56 -15.94 1.05
CA MET A 84 10.99 -15.31 -0.15
C MET A 84 11.14 -13.77 -0.14
N GLN A 85 11.15 -13.16 1.05
CA GLN A 85 11.43 -11.72 1.22
C GLN A 85 12.85 -11.33 0.76
N ARG A 86 13.78 -12.27 0.57
CA ARG A 86 15.16 -11.96 0.14
C ARG A 86 15.35 -11.74 -1.37
N HIS A 87 14.30 -11.90 -2.21
CA HIS A 87 14.43 -11.73 -3.67
C HIS A 87 13.51 -10.70 -4.34
N ALA A 88 12.53 -10.11 -3.64
CA ALA A 88 11.75 -8.98 -4.20
C ALA A 88 12.65 -7.75 -4.45
N PRO A 89 12.31 -6.84 -5.38
CA PRO A 89 12.99 -5.54 -5.47
C PRO A 89 12.96 -4.81 -4.12
N PRO A 90 14.00 -4.06 -3.73
CA PRO A 90 14.07 -3.37 -2.43
C PRO A 90 12.81 -2.57 -2.10
N ASP A 91 12.27 -1.85 -3.09
CA ASP A 91 11.07 -1.01 -2.94
C ASP A 91 9.83 -1.80 -2.54
N ARG A 92 9.62 -3.00 -3.14
CA ARG A 92 8.50 -3.89 -2.80
C ARG A 92 8.64 -4.49 -1.41
N ARG A 93 9.86 -4.80 -0.98
CA ARG A 93 10.09 -5.28 0.39
C ARG A 93 9.80 -4.19 1.39
N LEU A 94 10.23 -2.97 1.08
CA LEU A 94 9.98 -1.83 1.95
C LEU A 94 8.48 -1.58 2.08
N GLU A 95 7.74 -1.62 0.96
CA GLU A 95 6.26 -1.54 0.96
C GLU A 95 5.63 -2.65 1.83
N GLN A 96 6.05 -3.91 1.68
CA GLN A 96 5.55 -5.03 2.50
C GLN A 96 5.85 -4.87 3.99
N VAL A 97 7.04 -4.39 4.34
CA VAL A 97 7.42 -4.12 5.73
C VAL A 97 6.59 -2.96 6.29
N LEU A 98 6.33 -1.93 5.50
CA LEU A 98 5.46 -0.81 5.89
C LEU A 98 3.98 -1.24 6.01
N ASP A 99 3.50 -2.16 5.17
CA ASP A 99 2.17 -2.75 5.32
C ASP A 99 2.06 -3.61 6.58
N SER A 100 3.11 -4.38 6.88
CA SER A 100 3.19 -5.13 8.13
C SER A 100 3.20 -4.20 9.34
N LEU A 101 3.95 -3.10 9.27
CA LEU A 101 3.97 -2.06 10.30
C LEU A 101 2.58 -1.42 10.47
N ARG A 102 1.92 -1.04 9.37
CA ARG A 102 0.57 -0.48 9.36
C ARG A 102 -0.42 -1.42 10.04
N SER A 103 -0.44 -2.69 9.62
CA SER A 103 -1.32 -3.72 10.17
C SER A 103 -1.12 -3.94 11.68
N ARG A 104 0.14 -4.02 12.13
CA ARG A 104 0.48 -4.27 13.55
C ARG A 104 0.28 -3.05 14.46
N SER A 105 0.45 -1.85 13.93
CA SER A 105 0.26 -0.60 14.68
C SER A 105 -1.18 -0.09 14.68
N GLY A 106 -2.01 -0.56 13.73
CA GLY A 106 -3.33 0.01 13.48
C GLY A 106 -3.28 1.40 12.84
N ALA A 107 -2.17 1.76 12.19
CA ALA A 107 -2.04 3.02 11.48
C ALA A 107 -2.92 3.05 10.22
N ALA A 108 -3.43 4.22 9.87
CA ALA A 108 -4.06 4.47 8.57
C ALA A 108 -3.03 4.43 7.43
N VAL A 109 -1.83 4.99 7.68
CA VAL A 109 -0.70 4.99 6.75
C VAL A 109 0.62 4.94 7.51
N ALA A 110 1.59 4.23 6.93
CA ALA A 110 3.00 4.23 7.32
C ALA A 110 3.87 4.57 6.11
N LEU A 111 4.88 5.42 6.28
CA LEU A 111 5.73 5.91 5.19
C LEU A 111 7.18 6.13 5.63
N VAL A 112 8.09 6.06 4.66
CA VAL A 112 9.50 6.48 4.79
C VAL A 112 9.74 7.75 4.01
N VAL A 113 10.27 8.78 4.66
CA VAL A 113 10.57 10.09 4.06
C VAL A 113 12.02 10.45 4.29
N ASP A 114 12.70 10.93 3.26
CA ASP A 114 14.00 11.60 3.42
C ASP A 114 13.78 13.04 3.88
N GLN A 115 14.30 13.43 5.03
CA GLN A 115 14.14 14.77 5.57
C GLN A 115 14.80 15.87 4.71
N GLN A 116 15.91 15.54 4.02
CA GLN A 116 16.70 16.53 3.28
C GLN A 116 16.13 16.80 1.90
N SER A 117 15.70 15.74 1.21
CA SER A 117 14.83 15.83 0.05
C SER A 117 13.52 15.14 0.46
N PRO A 118 12.47 15.87 0.93
CA PRO A 118 11.18 15.34 1.45
C PRO A 118 10.36 14.46 0.49
N MET A 119 11.03 13.79 -0.44
CA MET A 119 10.60 12.63 -1.20
C MET A 119 10.18 11.49 -0.28
N ILE A 120 9.07 10.87 -0.66
CA ILE A 120 8.58 9.63 -0.08
C ILE A 120 9.33 8.49 -0.75
N TRP A 121 10.07 7.73 0.03
CA TRP A 121 10.77 6.53 -0.45
C TRP A 121 9.81 5.36 -0.65
N SER A 122 8.87 5.19 0.27
CA SER A 122 7.84 4.15 0.19
C SER A 122 6.70 4.44 1.16
N GLN A 123 5.56 3.83 0.92
CA GLN A 123 4.34 3.95 1.73
C GLN A 123 3.57 2.64 1.76
N SER A 124 2.79 2.42 2.81
CA SER A 124 1.90 1.26 2.95
C SER A 124 0.62 1.39 2.11
N GLY A 125 0.15 0.28 1.52
CA GLY A 125 -1.25 0.06 1.14
C GLY A 125 -1.78 0.82 -0.08
N LEU A 126 -0.89 1.33 -0.95
CA LEU A 126 -1.28 2.26 -2.01
C LEU A 126 -0.70 1.98 -3.41
N GLY A 127 0.02 0.87 -3.62
CA GLY A 127 0.27 0.30 -4.95
C GLY A 127 0.64 1.33 -6.04
N GLY A 128 1.74 2.07 -5.84
CA GLY A 128 2.19 3.08 -6.81
C GLY A 128 2.92 4.28 -6.23
N GLY A 129 2.84 4.50 -4.90
CA GLY A 129 3.44 5.66 -4.26
C GLY A 129 2.68 6.97 -4.58
N TYR A 130 2.59 7.89 -3.62
CA TYR A 130 2.13 9.24 -3.93
C TYR A 130 3.31 10.11 -4.30
N ASP A 131 3.14 10.94 -5.33
CA ASP A 131 4.02 12.07 -5.55
C ASP A 131 3.88 13.07 -4.38
N ARG A 132 5.02 13.58 -3.92
CA ARG A 132 5.07 14.50 -2.78
C ARG A 132 4.29 15.79 -3.07
N ASP A 133 4.45 16.35 -4.26
CA ASP A 133 3.85 17.64 -4.60
C ASP A 133 2.33 17.48 -4.78
N LEU A 134 1.88 16.32 -5.28
CA LEU A 134 0.47 15.93 -5.24
C LEU A 134 -0.09 15.91 -3.80
N LEU A 135 0.61 15.25 -2.86
CA LEU A 135 0.15 15.20 -1.46
C LEU A 135 0.07 16.58 -0.81
N LEU A 136 1.09 17.40 -1.01
CA LEU A 136 1.11 18.75 -0.46
C LEU A 136 0.01 19.62 -1.05
N ASP A 137 -0.26 19.51 -2.35
CA ASP A 137 -1.40 20.20 -2.95
C ASP A 137 -2.74 19.70 -2.40
N ALA A 138 -2.91 18.40 -2.16
CA ALA A 138 -4.12 17.87 -1.54
C ALA A 138 -4.33 18.42 -0.13
N LEU A 139 -3.25 18.52 0.67
CA LEU A 139 -3.29 19.11 2.01
C LEU A 139 -3.65 20.60 1.98
N GLU A 140 -3.03 21.37 1.09
CA GLU A 140 -3.36 22.77 0.89
C GLU A 140 -4.81 22.97 0.41
N THR A 141 -5.28 22.08 -0.48
CA THR A 141 -6.67 22.07 -0.95
C THR A 141 -7.63 21.77 0.21
N SER A 142 -7.28 20.84 1.10
CA SER A 142 -8.06 20.57 2.32
C SER A 142 -8.16 21.80 3.21
N ARG A 143 -7.05 22.50 3.46
CA ARG A 143 -7.04 23.74 4.26
C ARG A 143 -7.88 24.83 3.62
N ALA A 144 -7.79 24.98 2.29
CA ALA A 144 -8.61 25.95 1.55
C ALA A 144 -10.11 25.61 1.60
N CYS A 145 -10.48 24.33 1.60
CA CYS A 145 -11.85 23.89 1.87
C CYS A 145 -12.30 24.30 3.28
N GLU A 146 -11.47 24.04 4.31
CA GLU A 146 -11.78 24.35 5.71
C GLU A 146 -12.00 25.85 5.96
N GLU A 147 -11.20 26.73 5.34
CA GLU A 147 -11.40 28.19 5.38
C GLU A 147 -12.79 28.62 4.89
N LEU A 148 -13.41 27.80 4.04
CA LEU A 148 -14.73 28.02 3.46
C LEU A 148 -15.81 27.13 4.11
N SER A 149 -15.50 26.50 5.24
CA SER A 149 -16.38 25.56 5.95
C SER A 149 -16.82 24.37 5.10
N LEU A 150 -15.96 23.92 4.19
CA LEU A 150 -16.11 22.72 3.38
C LEU A 150 -15.13 21.64 3.85
N SER A 151 -15.41 20.37 3.54
CA SER A 151 -14.53 19.24 3.83
C SER A 151 -14.13 18.56 2.53
N LEU A 152 -12.83 18.53 2.22
CA LEU A 152 -12.33 17.87 1.00
C LEU A 152 -12.70 16.38 0.97
N VAL A 153 -12.60 15.71 2.12
CA VAL A 153 -12.98 14.29 2.29
C VAL A 153 -14.43 14.04 1.91
N GLN A 154 -15.33 14.99 2.20
CA GLN A 154 -16.75 14.88 1.83
C GLN A 154 -17.03 15.26 0.37
N LEU A 155 -16.14 16.03 -0.26
CA LEU A 155 -16.34 16.51 -1.64
C LEU A 155 -15.86 15.51 -2.69
N LEU A 156 -14.74 14.80 -2.44
CA LEU A 156 -14.15 13.91 -3.44
C LEU A 156 -15.00 12.68 -3.83
N PRO A 157 -15.78 12.07 -2.91
CA PRO A 157 -16.64 10.93 -3.27
C PRO A 157 -17.89 11.33 -4.07
N LEU A 158 -18.27 12.62 -4.06
CA LEU A 158 -19.47 13.11 -4.76
C LEU A 158 -19.30 12.95 -6.27
N ASP A 159 -20.40 12.73 -6.99
CA ASP A 159 -20.39 12.82 -8.45
C ASP A 159 -20.29 14.29 -8.94
N ASP A 160 -20.15 14.49 -10.25
CA ASP A 160 -19.96 15.84 -10.83
C ASP A 160 -21.16 16.76 -10.59
N GLU A 161 -22.38 16.21 -10.58
CA GLU A 161 -23.61 16.97 -10.38
C GLU A 161 -23.73 17.41 -8.91
N GLU A 162 -23.53 16.48 -7.98
CA GLU A 162 -23.54 16.71 -6.53
C GLU A 162 -22.44 17.68 -6.10
N LEU A 163 -21.23 17.50 -6.63
CA LEU A 163 -20.10 18.40 -6.39
C LEU A 163 -20.42 19.81 -6.86
N GLY A 164 -20.92 19.94 -8.09
CA GLY A 164 -21.34 21.22 -8.66
C GLY A 164 -22.43 21.91 -7.84
N ALA A 165 -23.42 21.17 -7.37
CA ALA A 165 -24.47 21.68 -6.51
C ALA A 165 -23.91 22.19 -5.16
N ARG A 166 -23.05 21.39 -4.52
CA ARG A 166 -22.45 21.71 -3.22
C ARG A 166 -21.58 22.97 -3.29
N LEU A 167 -20.72 23.06 -4.31
CA LEU A 167 -19.87 24.23 -4.53
C LEU A 167 -20.69 25.45 -4.99
N GLY A 168 -21.74 25.24 -5.77
CA GLY A 168 -22.67 26.29 -6.19
C GLY A 168 -23.41 26.92 -5.02
N ASP A 169 -23.83 26.13 -4.04
CA ASP A 169 -24.46 26.63 -2.82
C ASP A 169 -23.49 27.41 -1.94
N ALA A 170 -22.25 26.93 -1.78
CA ALA A 170 -21.19 27.70 -1.13
C ALA A 170 -20.94 29.04 -1.85
N PHE A 171 -20.96 29.05 -3.18
CA PHE A 171 -20.76 30.25 -3.99
C PHE A 171 -21.87 31.30 -3.82
N LYS A 172 -23.13 30.86 -3.71
CA LYS A 172 -24.27 31.75 -3.46
C LYS A 172 -24.14 32.46 -2.11
N GLN A 173 -23.67 31.74 -1.09
CA GLN A 173 -23.53 32.23 0.28
C GLN A 173 -22.25 33.06 0.51
N ALA A 174 -21.25 32.89 -0.36
CA ALA A 174 -19.97 33.57 -0.28
C ALA A 174 -20.01 35.07 -0.66
N ASN A 175 -19.18 35.86 0.01
CA ASN A 175 -18.87 37.24 -0.38
C ASN A 175 -17.97 37.29 -1.63
N ILE A 176 -17.68 38.50 -2.15
CA ILE A 176 -16.91 38.68 -3.40
C ILE A 176 -15.52 38.02 -3.33
N THR A 177 -14.78 38.22 -2.23
CA THR A 177 -13.44 37.65 -2.04
C THR A 177 -13.48 36.12 -1.95
N SER A 178 -14.43 35.57 -1.21
CA SER A 178 -14.65 34.13 -1.08
C SER A 178 -15.07 33.47 -2.40
N ARG A 179 -15.80 34.18 -3.27
CA ARG A 179 -16.17 33.68 -4.61
C ARG A 179 -14.97 33.49 -5.53
N GLN A 180 -13.98 34.36 -5.47
CA GLN A 180 -12.75 34.16 -6.23
C GLN A 180 -12.00 32.91 -5.75
N ARG A 181 -11.84 32.78 -4.42
CA ARG A 181 -11.22 31.59 -3.81
C ARG A 181 -11.96 30.30 -4.13
N LEU A 182 -13.30 30.32 -4.13
CA LEU A 182 -14.12 29.15 -4.50
C LEU A 182 -13.91 28.68 -5.93
N ARG A 183 -13.68 29.61 -6.89
CA ARG A 183 -13.37 29.24 -8.28
C ARG A 183 -12.03 28.52 -8.38
N GLU A 184 -11.00 29.08 -7.74
CA GLU A 184 -9.67 28.46 -7.67
C GLU A 184 -9.74 27.10 -6.96
N LEU A 185 -10.52 27.01 -5.87
CA LEU A 185 -10.74 25.78 -5.12
C LEU A 185 -11.41 24.69 -5.96
N THR A 186 -12.41 25.05 -6.78
CA THR A 186 -13.13 24.08 -7.63
C THR A 186 -12.16 23.33 -8.54
N THR A 187 -11.28 24.07 -9.23
CA THR A 187 -10.27 23.47 -10.12
C THR A 187 -9.28 22.59 -9.35
N ARG A 188 -8.90 22.97 -8.12
CA ARG A 188 -8.02 22.15 -7.29
C ARG A 188 -8.70 20.85 -6.86
N VAL A 189 -9.94 20.92 -6.37
CA VAL A 189 -10.72 19.75 -5.94
C VAL A 189 -10.90 18.75 -7.08
N GLU A 190 -11.26 19.21 -8.29
CA GLU A 190 -11.38 18.36 -9.48
C GLU A 190 -10.07 17.65 -9.81
N ARG A 191 -8.95 18.37 -9.76
CA ARG A 191 -7.63 17.80 -9.99
C ARG A 191 -7.27 16.75 -8.94
N THR A 192 -7.41 17.08 -7.65
CA THR A 192 -7.15 16.14 -6.55
C THR A 192 -8.01 14.87 -6.69
N ARG A 193 -9.27 15.02 -7.11
CA ARG A 193 -10.19 13.89 -7.35
C ARG A 193 -9.68 12.95 -8.43
N GLY A 194 -9.20 13.50 -9.55
CA GLY A 194 -8.66 12.71 -10.66
C GLY A 194 -7.37 11.97 -10.31
N GLU A 195 -6.57 12.51 -9.39
CA GLU A 195 -5.25 11.96 -9.05
C GLU A 195 -5.25 11.01 -7.85
N ILE A 196 -6.03 11.28 -6.80
CA ILE A 196 -5.98 10.53 -5.52
C ILE A 196 -7.13 9.52 -5.38
N GLY A 197 -8.25 9.74 -6.06
CA GLY A 197 -9.47 8.94 -5.90
C GLY A 197 -10.17 9.17 -4.55
N GLY A 198 -11.50 9.03 -4.52
CA GLY A 198 -12.30 9.31 -3.31
C GLY A 198 -11.95 8.44 -2.10
N ASP A 199 -11.76 7.13 -2.31
CA ASP A 199 -11.57 6.14 -1.23
C ASP A 199 -10.18 6.20 -0.55
N SER A 200 -9.27 7.01 -1.09
CA SER A 200 -7.89 7.12 -0.58
C SER A 200 -7.55 8.52 -0.05
N VAL A 201 -8.49 9.47 -0.07
CA VAL A 201 -8.21 10.86 0.33
C VAL A 201 -7.76 11.00 1.77
N GLU A 202 -8.40 10.31 2.73
CA GLU A 202 -8.02 10.41 4.14
C GLU A 202 -6.59 9.92 4.35
N ARG A 203 -6.22 8.83 3.67
CA ARG A 203 -4.86 8.27 3.69
C ARG A 203 -3.86 9.23 3.04
N ALA A 204 -4.21 9.84 1.91
CA ALA A 204 -3.37 10.83 1.25
C ALA A 204 -3.17 12.08 2.11
N LEU A 205 -4.22 12.62 2.72
CA LEU A 205 -4.12 13.76 3.63
C LEU A 205 -3.28 13.45 4.87
N SER A 206 -3.44 12.23 5.42
CA SER A 206 -2.60 11.74 6.52
C SER A 206 -1.13 11.65 6.13
N ALA A 207 -0.85 11.12 4.92
CA ALA A 207 0.50 11.05 4.38
C ALA A 207 1.10 12.44 4.14
N ALA A 208 0.31 13.36 3.58
CA ALA A 208 0.72 14.75 3.34
C ALA A 208 1.08 15.48 4.63
N ALA A 209 0.27 15.32 5.68
CA ALA A 209 0.54 15.88 7.00
C ALA A 209 1.85 15.34 7.59
N LEU A 210 2.11 14.03 7.47
CA LEU A 210 3.36 13.42 7.92
C LEU A 210 4.57 13.99 7.16
N VAL A 211 4.49 14.11 5.83
CA VAL A 211 5.57 14.70 5.01
C VAL A 211 5.86 16.13 5.44
N GLU A 212 4.83 16.95 5.64
CA GLU A 212 4.99 18.33 6.09
C GLU A 212 5.65 18.41 7.46
N ILE A 213 5.20 17.59 8.43
CA ILE A 213 5.75 17.54 9.79
C ILE A 213 7.21 17.06 9.79
N VAL A 214 7.54 16.04 8.99
CA VAL A 214 8.93 15.55 8.83
C VAL A 214 9.82 16.66 8.30
N GLY A 215 9.37 17.40 7.29
CA GLY A 215 10.10 18.54 6.73
C GLY A 215 10.34 19.68 7.72
N GLN A 216 9.50 19.80 8.76
CA GLN A 216 9.62 20.80 9.82
C GLN A 216 10.46 20.32 11.02
N GLN A 217 10.85 19.04 11.07
CA GLN A 217 11.61 18.53 12.21
C GLN A 217 13.01 19.16 12.29
N PRO A 218 13.46 19.60 13.48
CA PRO A 218 14.84 19.99 13.70
C PRO A 218 15.82 18.86 13.38
N ALA A 219 17.03 19.21 12.91
CA ALA A 219 18.08 18.24 12.57
C ALA A 219 18.59 17.38 13.73
N ARG A 220 18.18 17.64 14.98
CA ARG A 220 18.51 16.85 16.19
C ARG A 220 17.33 16.06 16.75
N SER A 221 16.14 16.18 16.16
CA SER A 221 14.99 15.41 16.60
C SER A 221 15.16 13.95 16.20
N GLU A 222 14.98 13.05 17.17
CA GLU A 222 15.02 11.59 16.93
C GLU A 222 13.62 10.99 16.79
N ARG A 223 12.60 11.68 17.32
CA ARG A 223 11.20 11.27 17.27
C ARG A 223 10.26 12.47 17.40
N PHE A 224 9.04 12.32 16.91
CA PHE A 224 7.92 13.21 17.22
C PHE A 224 6.64 12.41 17.47
N GLN A 225 5.74 13.02 18.24
CA GLN A 225 4.38 12.55 18.47
C GLN A 225 3.50 13.78 18.58
N LEU A 226 2.54 13.92 17.68
CA LEU A 226 1.63 15.05 17.59
C LEU A 226 0.19 14.52 17.70
N PRO A 227 -0.51 14.77 18.82
CA PRO A 227 -1.90 14.36 18.95
C PRO A 227 -2.78 15.15 17.98
N LEU A 228 -3.78 14.47 17.41
CA LEU A 228 -4.81 15.06 16.57
C LEU A 228 -6.06 15.35 17.42
N GLU A 229 -6.77 16.43 17.10
CA GLU A 229 -7.96 16.85 17.87
C GLU A 229 -9.06 15.78 17.91
N GLN A 230 -9.12 14.92 16.90
CA GLN A 230 -10.11 13.83 16.80
C GLN A 230 -9.70 12.54 17.54
N GLY A 231 -8.62 12.57 18.33
CA GLY A 231 -8.20 11.46 19.19
C GLY A 231 -7.07 10.59 18.61
N GLY A 232 -6.68 10.78 17.35
CA GLY A 232 -5.54 10.11 16.72
C GLY A 232 -4.19 10.76 17.02
N ALA A 233 -3.13 10.32 16.34
CA ALA A 233 -1.82 10.93 16.43
C ALA A 233 -1.00 10.78 15.14
N LEU A 234 -0.06 11.69 14.94
CA LEU A 234 1.02 11.58 13.96
C LEU A 234 2.31 11.27 14.70
N LEU A 235 2.96 10.19 14.31
CA LEU A 235 4.14 9.64 14.97
C LEU A 235 5.28 9.58 13.96
N GLY A 236 6.50 9.81 14.43
CA GLY A 236 7.66 9.62 13.58
C GLY A 236 8.90 9.30 14.37
N ARG A 237 9.76 8.48 13.77
CA ARG A 237 11.06 8.12 14.31
C ARG A 237 12.12 8.21 13.22
N ARG A 238 13.23 8.85 13.55
CA ARG A 238 14.37 8.98 12.67
C ARG A 238 15.14 7.66 12.58
N ILE A 239 15.59 7.32 11.38
CA ILE A 239 16.51 6.22 11.09
C ILE A 239 17.65 6.73 10.21
N SER A 240 18.86 6.21 10.45
CA SER A 240 20.07 6.52 9.66
C SER A 240 20.33 8.01 9.41
N GLY A 241 19.94 8.87 10.34
CA GLY A 241 20.27 10.30 10.38
C GLY A 241 19.54 11.20 9.37
N ILE A 242 18.92 10.73 8.29
CA ILE A 242 18.14 11.59 7.39
C ILE A 242 16.76 11.04 7.05
N TYR A 243 16.51 9.75 7.28
CA TYR A 243 15.23 9.14 6.97
C TYR A 243 14.31 9.13 8.19
N TRP A 244 13.02 9.21 7.94
CA TRP A 244 11.98 9.13 8.96
C TRP A 244 11.00 8.02 8.60
N VAL A 245 10.74 7.13 9.55
CA VAL A 245 9.56 6.25 9.52
C VAL A 245 8.45 6.98 10.24
N ALA A 246 7.37 7.30 9.54
CA ALA A 246 6.27 8.09 10.07
C ALA A 246 4.94 7.36 9.90
N LEU A 247 4.04 7.49 10.88
CA LEU A 247 2.74 6.84 10.91
C LEU A 247 1.64 7.83 11.30
N ALA A 248 0.47 7.67 10.69
CA ALA A 248 -0.76 8.31 11.16
C ALA A 248 -1.66 7.25 11.76
N VAL A 249 -2.07 7.43 13.01
CA VAL A 249 -2.88 6.49 13.78
C VAL A 249 -4.19 7.13 14.21
N ASP A 250 -5.24 6.31 14.24
CA ASP A 250 -6.62 6.73 14.45
C ASP A 250 -6.94 6.85 15.95
N ALA A 251 -8.16 7.28 16.30
CA ALA A 251 -8.55 7.55 17.68
C ALA A 251 -8.45 6.38 18.67
N ASN A 252 -8.50 5.13 18.17
CA ASN A 252 -8.50 3.92 18.98
C ASN A 252 -7.10 3.27 19.13
N TRP A 253 -6.04 4.02 18.83
CA TRP A 253 -4.68 3.48 18.83
C TRP A 253 -4.12 3.25 20.24
N SER A 254 -3.15 2.33 20.33
CA SER A 254 -2.39 2.05 21.55
C SER A 254 -0.94 2.46 21.36
N GLU A 255 -0.47 3.42 22.17
CA GLU A 255 0.90 3.91 22.12
C GLU A 255 1.93 2.78 22.29
N LEU A 256 1.72 1.93 23.28
CA LEU A 256 2.61 0.79 23.54
C LEU A 256 2.65 -0.20 22.39
N HIS A 257 1.51 -0.53 21.77
CA HIS A 257 1.49 -1.44 20.62
C HIS A 257 2.18 -0.84 19.40
N THR A 258 1.94 0.45 19.14
CA THR A 258 2.50 1.16 18.00
C THR A 258 4.02 1.29 18.13
N GLU A 259 4.52 1.69 19.30
CA GLU A 259 5.95 1.76 19.59
C GLU A 259 6.63 0.39 19.55
N SER A 260 5.95 -0.67 20.01
CA SER A 260 6.47 -2.04 19.91
C SER A 260 6.58 -2.47 18.45
N ALA A 261 5.53 -2.29 17.64
CA ALA A 261 5.53 -2.64 16.22
C ALA A 261 6.63 -1.87 15.45
N LEU A 262 6.77 -0.57 15.74
CA LEU A 262 7.79 0.28 15.15
C LEU A 262 9.19 -0.23 15.51
N ARG A 263 9.44 -0.55 16.78
CA ARG A 263 10.74 -1.05 17.24
C ARG A 263 11.13 -2.38 16.58
N ASP A 264 10.18 -3.30 16.45
CA ASP A 264 10.43 -4.62 15.89
C ASP A 264 10.82 -4.56 14.41
N LEU A 265 10.21 -3.63 13.65
CA LEU A 265 10.40 -3.53 12.21
C LEU A 265 11.46 -2.50 11.80
N LEU A 266 11.90 -1.62 12.71
CA LEU A 266 12.83 -0.52 12.42
C LEU A 266 14.14 -1.01 11.76
N SER A 267 14.71 -2.10 12.29
CA SER A 267 15.95 -2.67 11.76
C SER A 267 15.80 -3.30 10.37
N GLY A 268 14.59 -3.74 10.01
CA GLY A 268 14.26 -4.21 8.68
C GLY A 268 14.17 -3.05 7.70
N ILE A 269 13.46 -1.99 8.09
CA ILE A 269 13.31 -0.76 7.30
C ILE A 269 14.68 -0.11 7.05
N GLU A 270 15.50 0.05 8.09
CA GLU A 270 16.82 0.66 7.97
C GLU A 270 17.74 -0.08 6.97
N ARG A 271 17.69 -1.41 6.93
CA ARG A 271 18.46 -2.21 5.96
C ARG A 271 17.96 -2.12 4.52
N LEU A 272 16.74 -1.67 4.30
CA LEU A 272 16.13 -1.56 2.97
C LEU A 272 16.28 -0.17 2.37
N VAL A 273 16.57 0.84 3.19
CA VAL A 273 16.72 2.25 2.78
C VAL A 273 18.20 2.65 2.63
N LEU A 274 19.12 1.90 3.25
CA LEU A 274 20.58 2.06 3.16
C LEU A 274 21.22 1.13 2.11
#